data_AF-A0A496U1F1-F1
#
_entry.id   AF-A0A496U1F1-F1
#
_cell.length_a   1.000
_cell.length_b   1.000
_cell.length_c   1.000
_cell.angle_alpha   90.00
_cell.angle_beta   90.00
_cell.angle_gamma   90.00
#
_symmetry.space_group_name_H-M   'P 1'
#
loop_
_entity.id
_entity.type
_entity.pdbx_description
1 polymer ?
#
loop_
_entity_poly.entity_id
_entity_poly.type
_entity_poly.pdbx_seq_one_letter_code
_entity_poly.pdbx_strand_id
1 'polypeptide(L)'
;MDAIEIHASLKLSESMSQQSKSLRQKVIIFLLLIFSVCIWTYYPEAQEHILILHWNDFHAQNLPILEKVNGSWVKVGGAATLKAYIEKLKAEGLPTAIVHAGDEFQGTPISTITKGKSQIELLNL
;
A
#
# COMPACT_ATOMS: atom_id res chain seq x y z
N MET A 1 2.90 -19.95 75.23
CA MET A 1 3.62 -19.75 73.95
C MET A 1 5.07 -19.47 74.29
N ASP A 2 5.94 -20.44 74.06
CA ASP A 2 7.38 -20.29 74.26
C ASP A 2 7.98 -19.43 73.14
N ALA A 3 9.14 -18.80 73.40
CA ALA A 3 9.81 -17.90 72.45
C ALA A 3 10.06 -18.53 71.06
N ILE A 4 10.18 -19.85 71.01
CA ILE A 4 10.34 -20.65 69.78
C ILE A 4 9.09 -20.58 68.90
N GLU A 5 7.90 -20.62 69.51
CA GLU A 5 6.60 -20.63 68.82
C GLU A 5 6.26 -19.24 68.24
N ILE A 6 6.64 -18.18 68.96
CA ILE A 6 6.53 -16.79 68.48
C ILE A 6 7.51 -16.55 67.31
N HIS A 7 8.73 -17.06 67.39
CA HIS A 7 9.70 -16.94 66.30
C HIS A 7 9.25 -17.69 65.02
N ALA A 8 8.69 -18.89 65.17
CA ALA A 8 8.18 -19.67 64.05
C ALA A 8 6.99 -18.99 63.35
N SER A 9 6.06 -18.41 64.12
CA SER A 9 4.89 -17.70 63.57
C SER A 9 5.26 -16.39 62.86
N LEU A 10 6.23 -15.62 63.37
CA LEU A 10 6.78 -14.43 62.68
C LEU A 10 7.42 -14.80 61.34
N LYS A 11 8.23 -15.86 61.33
CA LYS A 11 8.90 -16.36 60.11
C LYS A 11 7.90 -16.86 59.06
N LEU A 12 6.82 -17.49 59.50
CA LEU A 12 5.69 -17.87 58.63
C LEU A 12 5.01 -16.64 58.03
N SER A 13 4.71 -15.62 58.84
CA SER A 13 4.10 -14.36 58.38
C SER A 13 4.97 -13.62 57.34
N GLU A 14 6.28 -13.52 57.59
CA GLU A 14 7.24 -12.93 56.64
C GLU A 14 7.30 -13.72 55.33
N SER A 15 7.31 -15.05 55.40
CA SER A 15 7.32 -15.91 54.21
C SER A 15 6.05 -15.75 53.36
N MET A 16 4.88 -15.65 53.99
CA MET A 16 3.60 -15.43 53.32
C MET A 16 3.51 -14.04 52.67
N SER A 17 4.02 -13.00 53.36
CA SER A 17 4.12 -11.64 52.81
C SER A 17 5.02 -11.60 51.57
N GLN A 18 6.19 -12.26 51.63
CA GLN A 18 7.14 -12.31 50.53
C GLN A 18 6.62 -13.12 49.33
N GLN A 19 5.92 -14.23 49.60
CA GLN A 19 5.23 -15.02 48.58
C GLN A 19 4.15 -14.19 47.86
N SER A 20 3.35 -13.42 48.60
CA SER A 20 2.31 -12.56 48.04
C SER A 20 2.88 -11.45 47.13
N LYS A 21 4.01 -10.83 47.51
CA LYS A 21 4.72 -9.83 46.70
C LYS A 21 5.29 -10.45 45.42
N SER A 22 5.90 -11.63 45.52
CA SER A 22 6.44 -12.36 44.36
C SER A 22 5.34 -12.79 43.38
N LEU A 23 4.17 -13.17 43.88
CA LEU A 23 3.00 -13.54 43.08
C LEU A 23 2.43 -12.31 42.36
N ARG A 24 2.28 -11.18 43.07
CA ARG A 24 1.86 -9.90 42.46
C ARG A 24 2.82 -9.45 41.35
N GLN A 25 4.13 -9.53 41.58
CA GLN A 25 5.13 -9.22 40.54
C GLN A 25 4.99 -10.12 39.32
N LYS A 26 4.84 -11.44 39.50
CA LYS A 26 4.65 -12.38 38.39
C LYS A 26 3.36 -12.10 37.62
N VAL A 27 2.27 -11.76 38.31
CA VAL A 27 1.00 -11.36 37.67
C VAL A 27 1.18 -10.07 36.86
N ILE A 28 1.86 -9.06 37.41
CA ILE A 28 2.14 -7.81 36.69
C ILE A 28 2.99 -8.09 35.44
N ILE A 29 4.05 -8.88 35.57
CA ILE A 29 4.91 -9.25 34.43
C ILE A 29 4.10 -10.02 33.38
N PHE A 30 3.25 -10.95 33.81
CA PHE A 30 2.39 -11.71 32.90
C PHE A 30 1.39 -10.82 32.17
N LEU A 31 0.77 -9.86 32.87
CA LEU A 31 -0.12 -8.87 32.26
C LEU A 31 0.63 -7.95 31.28
N LEU A 32 1.85 -7.53 31.60
CA LEU A 32 2.69 -6.75 30.70
C LEU A 32 3.10 -7.55 29.46
N LEU A 33 3.38 -8.84 29.60
CA LEU A 33 3.66 -9.73 28.47
C LEU A 33 2.43 -9.88 27.56
N ILE A 34 1.25 -10.11 28.13
CA ILE A 34 0.00 -10.15 27.36
C ILE A 34 -0.24 -8.81 26.65
N PHE A 35 -0.09 -7.69 27.37
CA PHE A 35 -0.28 -6.37 26.80
C PHE A 35 0.68 -6.08 25.64
N SER A 36 1.95 -6.49 25.77
CA SER A 36 2.95 -6.39 24.70
C SER A 36 2.57 -7.23 23.47
N VAL A 37 2.03 -8.43 23.67
CA VAL A 37 1.56 -9.30 22.57
C VAL A 37 0.35 -8.66 21.88
N CYS A 38 -0.61 -8.13 22.66
CA CYS A 38 -1.78 -7.45 22.11
C CYS A 38 -1.41 -6.24 21.25
N ILE A 39 -0.44 -5.43 21.69
CA ILE A 39 0.08 -4.29 20.90
C ILE A 39 0.73 -4.79 19.61
N TRP A 40 1.53 -5.87 19.67
CA TRP A 40 2.18 -6.43 18.49
C TRP A 40 1.17 -6.96 17.48
N THR A 41 0.05 -7.53 17.93
CA THR A 41 -1.00 -8.02 17.04
C THR A 41 -1.92 -6.92 16.50
N TYR A 42 -1.82 -5.70 17.04
CA TYR A 42 -2.57 -4.54 16.56
C TYR A 42 -1.83 -3.91 15.38
N TYR A 43 -1.89 -4.57 14.23
CA TYR A 43 -1.64 -3.91 12.95
C TYR A 43 -3.01 -3.57 12.35
N PRO A 44 -3.35 -2.27 12.21
CA PRO A 44 -4.49 -1.94 11.37
C PRO A 44 -4.21 -2.50 9.98
N GLU A 45 -5.14 -3.28 9.44
CA GLU A 45 -5.10 -3.72 8.06
C GLU A 45 -5.20 -2.46 7.18
N ALA A 46 -4.05 -1.89 6.84
CA ALA A 46 -3.97 -0.82 5.87
C ALA A 46 -4.28 -1.47 4.52
N GLN A 47 -5.51 -1.29 4.04
CA GLN A 47 -5.88 -1.70 2.70
C GLN A 47 -5.13 -0.80 1.72
N GLU A 48 -3.94 -1.24 1.31
CA GLU A 48 -3.13 -0.51 0.35
C GLU A 48 -3.74 -0.69 -1.04
N HIS A 49 -4.36 0.38 -1.53
CA HIS A 49 -4.88 0.44 -2.89
C HIS A 49 -3.77 0.90 -3.83
N ILE A 50 -3.55 0.14 -4.91
CA ILE A 50 -2.69 0.54 -6.03
C ILE A 50 -3.58 0.86 -7.22
N LEU A 51 -3.35 2.00 -7.85
CA LEU A 51 -3.97 2.37 -9.13
C LEU A 51 -3.12 1.81 -10.28
N ILE A 52 -3.70 0.94 -11.09
CA ILE A 52 -3.05 0.43 -12.30
C ILE A 52 -3.65 1.16 -13.50
N LEU A 53 -2.87 2.04 -14.12
CA LEU A 53 -3.23 2.70 -15.36
C LEU A 53 -2.58 1.95 -16.51
N HIS A 54 -3.39 1.50 -17.47
CA HIS A 54 -2.87 0.77 -18.62
C HIS A 54 -3.51 1.16 -19.95
N TRP A 55 -2.76 0.93 -21.02
CA TRP A 55 -3.25 0.97 -22.40
C TRP A 55 -2.51 -0.09 -23.23
N ASN A 56 -3.03 -0.34 -24.43
CA ASN A 56 -2.49 -1.28 -25.39
C ASN A 56 -2.79 -0.80 -26.81
N ASP A 57 -2.19 -1.46 -27.81
CA ASP A 57 -2.60 -1.37 -29.21
C ASP A 57 -2.70 0.08 -29.72
N PHE A 58 -1.78 0.93 -29.26
CA PHE A 58 -1.82 2.36 -29.58
C PHE A 58 -1.51 2.62 -31.07
N HIS A 59 -0.78 1.70 -31.72
CA HIS A 59 -0.56 1.67 -33.17
C HIS A 59 -0.09 3.01 -33.78
N ALA A 60 0.75 3.72 -33.02
CA ALA A 60 1.21 5.06 -33.35
C ALA A 60 0.11 6.10 -33.63
N GLN A 61 -1.04 5.97 -32.97
CA GLN A 61 -2.16 6.92 -33.04
C GLN A 61 -1.90 8.17 -32.18
N ASN A 62 -0.79 8.85 -32.47
CA ASN A 62 -0.30 9.99 -31.68
C ASN A 62 -1.26 11.18 -31.66
N LEU A 63 -2.07 11.32 -32.71
CA LEU A 63 -3.09 12.36 -32.84
C LEU A 63 -4.49 11.79 -32.61
N PRO A 64 -5.43 12.58 -32.06
CA PRO A 64 -6.81 12.15 -31.90
C PRO A 64 -7.47 11.78 -33.23
N ILE A 65 -8.33 10.76 -33.21
CA ILE A 65 -9.23 10.41 -34.32
C ILE A 65 -10.60 11.04 -34.10
N LEU A 66 -11.36 11.19 -35.19
CA LEU A 66 -12.77 11.55 -35.10
C LEU A 66 -13.61 10.27 -35.00
N GLU A 67 -14.39 10.17 -33.93
CA GLU A 67 -15.30 9.07 -33.67
C GLU A 67 -16.73 9.61 -33.54
N LYS A 68 -17.71 8.80 -33.95
CA LYS A 68 -19.11 9.18 -33.83
C LYS A 68 -19.68 8.63 -32.53
N VAL A 69 -19.87 9.50 -31.54
CA VAL A 69 -20.42 9.16 -30.23
C VAL A 69 -21.76 9.85 -30.07
N ASN A 70 -22.82 9.09 -29.79
CA ASN A 70 -24.19 9.60 -29.60
C ASN A 70 -24.65 10.57 -30.72
N GLY A 71 -24.31 10.25 -31.97
CA GLY A 71 -24.69 11.05 -33.14
C GLY A 71 -23.79 12.25 -33.44
N SER A 72 -22.83 12.59 -32.56
CA SER A 72 -21.90 13.72 -32.74
C SER A 72 -20.48 13.25 -33.03
N TRP A 73 -19.75 14.01 -33.85
CA TRP A 73 -18.33 13.78 -34.09
C TRP A 73 -17.51 14.35 -32.93
N VAL A 74 -16.72 13.51 -32.29
CA VAL A 74 -15.84 13.89 -31.18
C VAL A 74 -14.41 13.43 -31.45
N LYS A 75 -13.43 14.16 -30.92
CA LYS A 75 -12.02 13.76 -30.97
C LYS A 75 -11.73 12.79 -29.83
N VAL A 76 -11.16 11.63 -30.16
CA VAL A 76 -10.85 10.55 -29.20
C VAL A 76 -9.39 10.15 -29.31
N GLY A 77 -8.76 9.85 -28.17
CA GLY A 77 -7.38 9.38 -28.10
C GLY A 77 -6.33 10.46 -28.33
N GLY A 78 -5.16 10.04 -28.83
CA GLY A 78 -3.98 10.89 -29.00
C GLY A 78 -3.08 10.91 -27.76
N ALA A 79 -1.77 11.02 -27.99
CA ALA A 79 -0.75 10.90 -26.94
C ALA A 79 -0.84 12.05 -25.92
N ALA A 80 -1.13 13.27 -26.38
CA ALA A 80 -1.33 14.42 -25.49
C ALA A 80 -2.52 14.22 -24.54
N THR A 81 -3.63 13.67 -25.05
CA THR A 81 -4.82 13.37 -24.24
C THR A 81 -4.52 12.28 -23.22
N LEU A 82 -3.84 11.20 -23.64
CA LEU A 82 -3.44 10.10 -22.76
C LEU A 82 -2.56 10.61 -21.62
N LYS A 83 -1.51 11.38 -21.93
CA LYS A 83 -0.61 11.98 -20.94
C LYS A 83 -1.36 12.84 -19.92
N ALA A 84 -2.20 13.76 -20.40
CA ALA A 84 -2.98 14.64 -19.52
C ALA A 84 -3.93 13.84 -18.61
N TYR A 85 -4.51 12.76 -19.12
CA TYR A 85 -5.40 11.90 -18.34
C TYR A 85 -4.65 11.09 -17.28
N ILE A 86 -3.47 10.54 -17.63
CA ILE A 86 -2.57 9.88 -16.68
C ILE A 86 -2.17 10.85 -15.56
N GLU A 87 -1.76 12.07 -15.90
CA GLU A 87 -1.38 13.08 -14.90
C GLU A 87 -2.54 13.47 -13.98
N LYS A 88 -3.74 13.64 -14.55
CA LYS A 88 -4.95 13.89 -13.78
C LYS A 88 -5.21 12.79 -12.75
N LEU A 89 -5.15 11.52 -13.15
CA LEU A 89 -5.41 10.38 -12.27
C LEU A 89 -4.31 10.20 -11.22
N LYS A 90 -3.04 10.42 -11.59
CA LYS A 90 -1.92 10.40 -10.63
C LYS A 90 -2.06 11.47 -9.55
N ALA A 91 -2.66 12.61 -9.87
CA ALA A 91 -2.89 13.69 -8.90
C ALA A 91 -3.87 13.31 -7.78
N GLU A 92 -4.60 12.19 -7.92
CA GLU A 92 -5.48 11.66 -6.86
C GLU A 92 -4.70 11.07 -5.67
N GLY A 93 -3.38 10.86 -5.79
CA GLY A 93 -2.49 10.56 -4.67
C GLY A 93 -2.37 9.08 -4.30
N LEU A 94 -2.95 8.17 -5.09
CA LEU A 94 -2.76 6.73 -4.91
C LEU A 94 -1.39 6.28 -5.45
N PRO A 95 -0.73 5.30 -4.80
CA PRO A 95 0.38 4.56 -5.41
C PRO A 95 -0.05 4.08 -6.81
N THR A 96 0.64 4.55 -7.86
CA THR A 96 0.19 4.35 -9.24
C THR A 96 1.25 3.62 -10.06
N ALA A 97 0.86 2.49 -10.66
CA ALA A 97 1.62 1.79 -11.68
C ALA A 97 1.09 2.16 -13.07
N ILE A 98 1.99 2.53 -13.98
CA ILE A 98 1.66 2.88 -15.37
C ILE A 98 2.25 1.80 -16.26
N VAL A 99 1.43 1.13 -17.05
CA VAL A 99 1.83 -0.04 -17.84
C VAL A 99 1.27 0.05 -19.25
N HIS A 100 2.12 -0.08 -20.27
CA HIS A 100 1.65 -0.29 -21.65
C HIS A 100 1.81 -1.78 -22.01
N ALA A 101 0.80 -2.38 -22.63
CA ALA A 101 0.76 -3.83 -22.87
C ALA A 101 1.27 -4.28 -24.25
N GLY A 102 1.94 -3.39 -25.01
CA GLY A 102 2.47 -3.69 -26.34
C GLY A 102 1.75 -2.96 -27.46
N ASP A 103 2.14 -3.27 -28.70
CA ASP A 103 1.58 -2.75 -29.96
C ASP A 103 1.50 -1.22 -30.04
N GLU A 104 2.53 -0.58 -29.50
CA GLU A 104 2.71 0.88 -29.56
C GLU A 104 3.12 1.36 -30.96
N PHE A 105 3.81 0.48 -31.71
CA PHE A 105 4.35 0.76 -33.03
C PHE A 105 3.38 0.35 -34.13
N GLN A 106 3.62 0.88 -35.34
CA GLN A 106 2.99 0.50 -36.60
C GLN A 106 1.46 0.68 -36.63
N GLY A 107 0.99 1.62 -37.44
CA GLY A 107 -0.45 1.86 -37.68
C GLY A 107 -0.71 3.18 -38.40
N THR A 108 0.00 4.24 -38.01
CA THR A 108 0.06 5.50 -38.77
C THR A 108 1.42 5.69 -39.46
N PRO A 109 1.51 6.50 -40.53
CA PRO A 109 2.77 6.73 -41.27
C PRO A 109 3.93 7.25 -40.42
N ILE A 110 3.65 7.90 -39.28
CA ILE A 110 4.70 8.45 -38.40
C ILE A 110 5.61 7.35 -37.87
N SER A 111 5.07 6.15 -37.61
CA SER A 111 5.85 5.02 -37.11
C SER A 111 6.89 4.59 -38.13
N THR A 112 6.52 4.52 -39.41
CA THR A 112 7.43 4.17 -40.52
C THR A 112 8.45 5.28 -40.78
N ILE A 113 8.00 6.54 -40.87
CA ILE A 113 8.86 7.69 -41.17
C ILE A 113 9.95 7.85 -40.11
N THR A 114 9.59 7.69 -38.83
CA THR A 114 10.52 7.87 -37.72
C THR A 114 11.21 6.56 -37.30
N LYS A 115 10.86 5.44 -37.92
CA LYS A 115 11.32 4.08 -37.53
C LYS A 115 11.08 3.81 -36.05
N GLY A 116 9.91 4.21 -35.55
CA GLY A 116 9.50 4.06 -34.15
C GLY A 116 10.02 5.12 -33.18
N LYS A 117 10.94 6.00 -33.58
CA LYS A 117 11.51 7.03 -32.70
C LYS A 117 10.44 7.92 -32.06
N SER A 118 9.38 8.28 -32.79
CA SER A 118 8.29 9.09 -32.24
C SER A 118 7.62 8.44 -31.02
N GLN A 119 7.49 7.11 -31.01
CA GLN A 119 6.80 6.40 -29.93
C GLN A 119 7.67 6.33 -28.69
N ILE A 120 8.96 6.08 -28.87
CA ILE A 120 9.93 6.12 -27.78
C ILE A 120 9.99 7.51 -27.15
N GLU A 121 10.00 8.58 -27.95
CA GLU A 121 9.99 9.94 -27.41
C GLU A 121 8.72 10.24 -26.62
N LEU A 122 7.54 9.87 -27.15
CA LEU A 122 6.26 10.10 -26.48
C LEU A 122 6.09 9.28 -25.17
N LEU A 123 6.55 8.02 -25.15
CA LEU A 123 6.52 7.19 -23.94
C LEU A 123 7.43 7.72 -22.82
N ASN A 124 8.46 8.48 -23.16
CA ASN A 124 9.42 9.05 -22.20
C ASN A 124 9.03 10.46 -21.71
N LEU A 125 7.92 11.04 -22.18
CA LEU A 125 7.38 12.31 -21.67
C LEU A 125 6.70 12.13 -20.31
#